data_AF-A0A094AHM7-F1
#
_entry.id   AF-A0A094AHM7-F1
#
_cell.length_a   1.000
_cell.length_b   1.000
_cell.length_c   1.000
_cell.angle_alpha   90.00
_cell.angle_beta   90.00
_cell.angle_gamma   90.00
#
_symmetry.space_group_name_H-M   'P 1'
#
loop_
_entity.id
_entity.type
_entity.pdbx_description
1 polymer ?
#
loop_
_entity_poly.entity_id
_entity_poly.type
_entity_poly.pdbx_seq_one_letter_code
_entity_poly.pdbx_strand_id
1 'polypeptide(L)'
;MPKDASCERPLYTKLQVYINANNPEPVQGQDRRLKVGPIEPLATPPICFKLARAVEWMHHHISGEYIRICLSSEVTKYSVHGFDVAAHERKILTHIKNVTHRTVDRGIVLGACFFRRLIDNKEFRTAFWSESTKVRIEYIISKVTPACVLFLFKDSWGAVSFPFIFHDRVRENAKEDKHRLDLKKFAVIATSALLYDFYLFCLQVPLNRDPATHNTRTGRKQVAANYLRTPTLGPLARMGKSVGQLPTSARIEKKKKVTRSKIVSNLPDPTGWGEL
;
A
#
# COMPACT_ATOMS: atom_id res chain seq x y z
N MET A 1 -17.04 28.37 21.84
CA MET A 1 -17.21 27.81 20.48
C MET A 1 -16.10 26.79 20.23
N PRO A 2 -16.43 25.51 19.97
CA PRO A 2 -15.42 24.51 19.67
C PRO A 2 -14.86 24.75 18.26
N LYS A 3 -13.54 24.82 18.11
CA LYS A 3 -12.87 24.88 16.81
C LYS A 3 -13.13 23.58 16.06
N ASP A 4 -13.67 23.69 14.86
CA ASP A 4 -13.78 22.58 13.92
C ASP A 4 -12.39 21.98 13.65
N ALA A 5 -12.11 20.84 14.26
CA ALA A 5 -10.88 20.06 14.06
C ALA A 5 -10.74 19.50 12.63
N SER A 6 -11.67 19.79 11.72
CA SER A 6 -11.62 19.40 10.31
C SER A 6 -10.78 20.36 9.43
N CYS A 7 -10.38 21.53 9.95
CA CYS A 7 -9.65 22.57 9.20
C CYS A 7 -8.14 22.67 9.50
N GLU A 8 -7.60 21.87 10.42
CA GLU A 8 -6.17 21.93 10.75
C GLU A 8 -5.31 21.29 9.65
N ARG A 9 -4.34 22.04 9.15
CA ARG A 9 -3.42 21.55 8.10
C ARG A 9 -2.58 20.39 8.67
N PRO A 10 -2.55 19.22 8.01
CA PRO A 10 -1.77 18.09 8.49
C PRO A 10 -0.27 18.43 8.47
N LEU A 11 0.40 18.18 9.59
CA LEU A 11 1.84 18.38 9.74
C LEU A 11 2.62 17.48 8.78
N TYR A 12 3.69 18.02 8.19
CA TYR A 12 4.63 17.22 7.41
C TYR A 12 5.74 16.70 8.29
N THR A 13 5.65 15.41 8.65
CA THR A 13 6.74 14.70 9.31
C THR A 13 7.32 13.69 8.32
N LYS A 14 8.60 13.86 7.99
CA LYS A 14 9.29 12.96 7.06
C LYS A 14 9.49 11.58 7.68
N LEU A 15 9.31 10.54 6.87
CA LEU A 15 9.60 9.17 7.28
C LEU A 15 11.09 8.96 7.61
N GLN A 16 11.99 9.84 7.14
CA GLN A 16 13.41 9.83 7.48
C GLN A 16 13.67 9.80 8.99
N VAL A 17 12.86 10.46 9.81
CA VAL A 17 12.99 10.43 11.27
C VAL A 17 12.93 8.99 11.80
N TYR A 18 12.05 8.18 11.23
CA TYR A 18 11.90 6.78 11.57
C TYR A 18 12.98 5.88 10.98
N ILE A 19 13.48 6.20 9.78
CA ILE A 19 14.62 5.50 9.19
C ILE A 19 15.87 5.69 10.06
N ASN A 20 16.11 6.93 10.51
CA ASN A 20 17.22 7.27 11.39
C ASN A 20 17.06 6.60 12.76
N ALA A 21 15.85 6.64 13.34
CA ALA A 21 15.58 5.94 14.61
C ALA A 21 15.74 4.42 14.51
N ASN A 22 15.50 3.84 13.33
CA ASN A 22 15.67 2.42 13.08
C ASN A 22 17.15 2.03 12.85
N ASN A 23 18.00 2.99 12.49
CA ASN A 23 19.44 2.83 12.26
C ASN A 23 20.25 3.97 12.93
N PRO A 24 20.25 4.05 14.28
CA PRO A 24 21.02 5.06 14.99
C PRO A 24 22.51 4.98 14.66
N GLU A 25 23.13 6.17 14.54
CA GLU A 25 24.58 6.27 14.42
C GLU A 25 25.25 5.61 15.65
N PRO A 26 26.35 4.86 15.44
CA PRO A 26 27.07 4.28 16.57
C PRO A 26 27.62 5.40 17.46
N VAL A 27 27.29 5.36 18.76
CA VAL A 27 27.86 6.27 19.76
C VAL A 27 29.35 5.94 19.91
N GLN A 28 30.22 6.94 19.74
CA GLN A 28 31.67 6.76 19.94
C GLN A 28 31.95 6.16 21.32
N GLY A 29 32.67 5.03 21.36
CA GLY A 29 33.03 4.32 22.59
C GLY A 29 32.08 3.19 23.04
N GLN A 30 30.97 2.95 22.33
CA GLN A 30 30.07 1.81 22.56
C GLN A 30 30.23 0.69 21.52
N ASP A 31 31.47 0.33 21.17
CA ASP A 31 31.76 -0.84 20.32
C ASP A 31 31.53 -2.19 21.06
N ARG A 32 31.21 -2.15 22.36
CA ARG A 32 30.99 -3.34 23.17
C ARG A 32 29.51 -3.68 23.22
N ARG A 33 29.20 -4.89 22.68
CA ARG A 33 27.93 -5.62 22.78
C ARG A 33 27.19 -5.30 24.10
N LEU A 34 26.19 -4.43 24.03
CA LEU A 34 25.12 -4.43 25.01
C LEU A 34 24.42 -5.78 24.89
N LYS A 35 24.63 -6.67 25.85
CA LYS A 35 23.76 -7.83 26.06
C LYS A 35 22.39 -7.28 26.43
N VAL A 36 21.56 -7.04 25.42
CA VAL A 36 20.16 -6.68 25.65
C VAL A 36 19.53 -7.87 26.38
N GLY A 37 18.95 -7.63 27.56
CA GLY A 37 18.19 -8.61 28.34
C GLY A 37 17.09 -9.26 27.51
N PRO A 38 16.46 -10.33 28.01
CA PRO A 38 15.78 -11.35 27.20
C PRO A 38 14.85 -10.72 26.17
N ILE A 39 15.35 -10.60 24.95
CA ILE A 39 14.58 -10.19 23.78
C ILE A 39 13.50 -11.28 23.66
N GLU A 40 12.22 -10.93 23.60
CA GLU A 40 11.21 -11.87 23.09
C GLU A 40 11.70 -12.28 21.68
N PRO A 41 12.34 -13.45 21.46
CA PRO A 41 13.40 -13.61 20.44
C PRO A 41 12.90 -13.60 18.99
N LEU A 42 11.62 -13.31 18.75
CA LEU A 42 10.94 -13.56 17.48
C LEU A 42 9.97 -12.43 17.10
N ALA A 43 9.81 -11.37 17.88
CA ALA A 43 8.87 -10.30 17.53
C ALA A 43 9.56 -9.23 16.66
N THR A 44 9.28 -9.20 15.35
CA THR A 44 9.74 -8.09 14.49
C THR A 44 9.13 -6.76 14.97
N PRO A 45 9.95 -5.72 15.24
CA PRO A 45 9.46 -4.43 15.70
C PRO A 45 8.37 -3.82 14.79
N PRO A 46 7.33 -3.16 15.34
CA PRO A 46 6.28 -2.53 14.53
C PRO A 46 6.80 -1.51 13.51
N ILE A 47 7.91 -0.84 13.84
CA ILE A 47 8.51 0.17 12.95
C ILE A 47 9.01 -0.44 11.64
N CYS A 48 9.52 -1.67 11.66
CA CYS A 48 9.94 -2.39 10.47
C CYS A 48 8.79 -2.58 9.49
N PHE A 49 7.60 -2.95 9.99
CA PHE A 49 6.41 -3.10 9.15
C PHE A 49 5.87 -1.77 8.62
N LYS A 50 6.04 -0.67 9.38
CA LYS A 50 5.70 0.68 8.92
C LYS A 50 6.60 1.11 7.77
N LEU A 51 7.91 0.96 7.92
CA LEU A 51 8.88 1.27 6.85
C LEU A 51 8.64 0.39 5.62
N ALA A 52 8.40 -0.91 5.82
CA ALA A 52 8.13 -1.82 4.73
C ALA A 52 6.86 -1.42 3.94
N ARG A 53 5.76 -1.06 4.61
CA ARG A 53 4.54 -0.56 3.95
C ARG A 53 4.79 0.71 3.14
N ALA A 54 5.65 1.61 3.62
CA ALA A 54 6.01 2.82 2.88
C ALA A 54 6.84 2.49 1.62
N VAL A 55 7.77 1.53 1.73
CA VAL A 55 8.50 1.01 0.57
C VAL A 55 7.55 0.39 -0.44
N GLU A 56 6.65 -0.49 0.00
CA GLU A 56 5.67 -1.14 -0.89
C GLU A 56 4.77 -0.11 -1.57
N TRP A 57 4.31 0.93 -0.86
CA TRP A 57 3.50 1.97 -1.48
C TRP A 57 4.23 2.72 -2.61
N MET A 58 5.53 3.01 -2.43
CA MET A 58 6.32 3.76 -3.41
C MET A 58 6.84 2.89 -4.57
N HIS A 59 7.20 1.63 -4.27
CA HIS A 59 7.91 0.74 -5.21
C HIS A 59 7.07 -0.46 -5.65
N HIS A 60 5.89 -0.68 -5.07
CA HIS A 60 5.00 -1.82 -5.27
C HIS A 60 5.62 -3.19 -4.95
N HIS A 61 6.86 -3.21 -4.46
CA HIS A 61 7.59 -4.38 -3.99
C HIS A 61 8.70 -3.91 -3.04
N ILE A 62 9.42 -4.85 -2.43
CA ILE A 62 10.58 -4.58 -1.60
C ILE A 62 11.80 -5.30 -2.20
N SER A 63 12.81 -4.54 -2.62
CA SER A 63 14.10 -5.09 -3.06
C SER A 63 15.01 -5.39 -1.86
N GLY A 64 16.09 -6.11 -2.09
CA GLY A 64 17.10 -6.39 -1.06
C GLY A 64 17.79 -5.14 -0.51
N GLU A 65 17.82 -4.03 -1.25
CA GLU A 65 18.34 -2.76 -0.74
C GLU A 65 17.35 -2.12 0.26
N TYR A 66 16.05 -2.13 -0.07
CA TYR A 66 15.03 -1.55 0.79
C TYR A 66 14.70 -2.42 2.01
N ILE A 67 14.97 -3.73 1.97
CA ILE A 67 14.79 -4.58 3.16
C ILE A 67 15.72 -4.13 4.30
N ARG A 68 16.94 -3.70 3.97
CA ARG A 68 17.93 -3.23 4.96
C ARG A 68 17.47 -1.98 5.67
N ILE A 69 16.82 -1.05 4.96
CA ILE A 69 16.24 0.16 5.55
C ILE A 69 15.12 -0.19 6.55
N CYS A 70 14.41 -1.30 6.34
CA CYS A 70 13.31 -1.74 7.19
C CYS A 70 13.76 -2.50 8.44
N LEU A 71 14.96 -3.09 8.44
CA LEU A 71 15.50 -3.82 9.59
C LEU A 71 16.06 -2.85 10.64
N SER A 72 15.75 -3.09 11.91
CA SER A 72 16.31 -2.30 13.01
C SER A 72 17.78 -2.66 13.24
N SER A 73 18.60 -1.68 13.60
CA SER A 73 19.97 -1.91 14.07
C SER A 73 20.02 -2.85 15.29
N GLU A 74 18.96 -2.89 16.09
CA GLU A 74 18.84 -3.82 17.23
C GLU A 74 18.87 -5.28 16.74
N VAL A 75 18.23 -5.53 15.60
CA VAL A 75 18.16 -6.85 14.96
C VAL A 75 19.47 -7.17 14.21
N THR A 76 20.12 -6.18 13.60
CA THR A 76 21.30 -6.43 12.75
C THR A 76 22.63 -6.36 13.50
N LYS A 77 22.77 -5.53 14.55
CA LYS A 77 24.01 -5.39 15.34
C LYS A 77 24.09 -6.34 16.54
N TYR A 78 22.96 -6.71 17.13
CA TYR A 78 22.92 -7.51 18.37
C TYR A 78 22.39 -8.93 18.16
N SER A 79 22.01 -9.31 16.94
CA SER A 79 21.76 -10.73 16.64
C SER A 79 23.08 -11.49 16.76
N VAL A 80 23.08 -12.49 17.63
CA VAL A 80 24.25 -13.35 17.85
C VAL A 80 24.42 -14.32 16.66
N HIS A 81 23.36 -14.54 15.87
CA HIS A 81 23.32 -15.50 14.77
C HIS A 81 22.64 -14.90 13.54
N GLY A 82 23.22 -15.10 12.33
CA GLY A 82 22.62 -14.66 11.07
C GLY A 82 21.21 -15.25 10.79
N PHE A 83 20.83 -16.30 11.52
CA PHE A 83 19.49 -16.89 11.49
C PHE A 83 18.39 -15.93 11.95
N ASP A 84 18.66 -15.08 12.94
CA ASP A 84 17.66 -14.14 13.50
C ASP A 84 17.32 -13.04 12.48
N VAL A 85 18.36 -12.49 11.83
CA VAL A 85 18.20 -11.52 10.73
C VAL A 85 17.36 -12.12 9.61
N ALA A 86 17.69 -13.34 9.17
CA ALA A 86 16.93 -14.04 8.14
C ALA A 86 15.48 -14.33 8.56
N ALA A 87 15.20 -14.56 9.85
CA ALA A 87 13.84 -14.72 10.36
C ALA A 87 13.04 -13.41 10.28
N HIS A 88 13.65 -12.27 10.61
CA HIS A 88 13.00 -10.96 10.50
C HIS A 88 12.78 -10.53 9.04
N GLU A 89 13.76 -10.76 8.17
CA GLU A 89 13.63 -10.52 6.73
C GLU A 89 12.46 -11.30 6.14
N ARG A 90 12.38 -12.62 6.41
CA ARG A 90 11.26 -13.46 5.96
C ARG A 90 9.91 -12.95 6.44
N LYS A 91 9.82 -12.45 7.68
CA LYS A 91 8.58 -11.86 8.23
C LYS A 91 8.21 -10.57 7.51
N ILE A 92 9.17 -9.71 7.20
CA ILE A 92 8.94 -8.47 6.44
C ILE A 92 8.49 -8.80 5.01
N LEU A 93 9.20 -9.70 4.31
CA LEU A 93 8.85 -10.13 2.95
C LEU A 93 7.44 -10.74 2.89
N THR A 94 7.10 -11.61 3.85
CA THR A 94 5.76 -12.21 3.95
C THR A 94 4.69 -11.15 4.17
N HIS A 95 4.95 -10.19 5.07
CA HIS A 95 4.03 -9.08 5.33
C HIS A 95 3.79 -8.25 4.07
N ILE A 96 4.85 -7.92 3.33
CA ILE A 96 4.76 -7.12 2.11
C ILE A 96 4.05 -7.85 1.00
N LYS A 97 4.35 -9.13 0.80
CA LYS A 97 3.59 -9.98 -0.14
C LYS A 97 2.10 -9.94 0.16
N ASN A 98 1.71 -10.03 1.44
CA ASN A 98 0.30 -9.94 1.84
C ASN A 98 -0.30 -8.55 1.60
N VAL A 99 0.44 -7.48 1.86
CA VAL A 99 0.01 -6.10 1.54
C VAL A 99 -0.23 -5.96 0.04
N THR A 100 0.73 -6.34 -0.79
CA THR A 100 0.63 -6.27 -2.25
C THR A 100 -0.53 -7.11 -2.79
N HIS A 101 -0.70 -8.35 -2.32
CA HIS A 101 -1.84 -9.19 -2.71
C HIS A 101 -3.17 -8.51 -2.37
N ARG A 102 -3.33 -7.99 -1.15
CA ARG A 102 -4.56 -7.28 -0.75
C ARG A 102 -4.77 -6.00 -1.55
N THR A 103 -3.72 -5.27 -1.90
CA THR A 103 -3.82 -4.08 -2.76
C THR A 103 -4.33 -4.47 -4.16
N VAL A 104 -3.76 -5.52 -4.78
CA VAL A 104 -4.23 -6.01 -6.09
C VAL A 104 -5.68 -6.50 -6.02
N ASP A 105 -6.04 -7.27 -5.00
CA ASP A 105 -7.42 -7.75 -4.81
C ASP A 105 -8.40 -6.57 -4.65
N ARG A 106 -8.04 -5.56 -3.86
CA ARG A 106 -8.82 -4.32 -3.76
C ARG A 106 -8.89 -3.59 -5.10
N GLY A 107 -7.82 -3.57 -5.89
CA GLY A 107 -7.80 -3.01 -7.23
C GLY A 107 -8.77 -3.70 -8.19
N ILE A 108 -8.83 -5.04 -8.14
CA ILE A 108 -9.77 -5.84 -8.94
C ILE A 108 -11.22 -5.55 -8.53
N VAL A 109 -11.50 -5.52 -7.22
CA VAL A 109 -12.84 -5.18 -6.70
C VAL A 109 -13.23 -3.75 -7.07
N LEU A 110 -12.30 -2.80 -6.89
CA LEU A 110 -12.49 -1.41 -7.26
C LEU A 110 -12.75 -1.26 -8.77
N GLY A 111 -11.99 -1.98 -9.60
CA GLY A 111 -12.17 -2.04 -11.05
C GLY A 111 -13.55 -2.53 -11.44
N ALA A 112 -14.00 -3.66 -10.88
CA ALA A 112 -15.34 -4.18 -11.13
C ALA A 112 -16.43 -3.15 -10.75
N CYS A 113 -16.33 -2.52 -9.59
CA CYS A 113 -17.27 -1.48 -9.17
C CYS A 113 -17.20 -0.23 -10.06
N PHE A 114 -15.99 0.18 -10.45
CA PHE A 114 -15.72 1.37 -11.26
C PHE A 114 -16.33 1.22 -12.65
N PHE A 115 -16.00 0.14 -13.37
CA PHE A 115 -16.50 -0.08 -14.73
C PHE A 115 -17.99 -0.40 -14.76
N ARG A 116 -18.51 -1.16 -13.77
CA ARG A 116 -19.95 -1.41 -13.68
C ARG A 116 -20.76 -0.11 -13.55
N ARG A 117 -20.24 0.90 -12.84
CA ARG A 117 -20.92 2.21 -12.70
C ARG A 117 -20.82 3.08 -13.95
N LEU A 118 -19.86 2.83 -14.83
CA LEU A 118 -19.55 3.69 -15.97
C LEU A 118 -19.97 3.09 -17.32
N ILE A 119 -20.31 1.80 -17.37
CA ILE A 119 -20.60 1.09 -18.64
C ILE A 119 -21.70 1.76 -19.47
N ASP A 120 -22.73 2.29 -18.81
CA ASP A 120 -23.85 2.96 -19.47
C ASP A 120 -23.56 4.43 -19.83
N ASN A 121 -22.46 5.00 -19.30
CA ASN A 121 -22.09 6.38 -19.55
C ASN A 121 -21.58 6.57 -21.00
N LYS A 122 -22.12 7.55 -21.71
CA LYS A 122 -21.73 7.86 -23.10
C LYS A 122 -20.26 8.30 -23.21
N GLU A 123 -19.77 9.13 -22.29
CA GLU A 123 -18.37 9.57 -22.26
C GLU A 123 -17.42 8.40 -22.08
N PHE A 124 -17.79 7.43 -21.23
CA PHE A 124 -17.02 6.22 -21.01
C PHE A 124 -16.88 5.43 -22.31
N ARG A 125 -18.01 5.16 -22.99
CA ARG A 125 -18.01 4.43 -24.26
C ARG A 125 -17.17 5.13 -25.32
N THR A 126 -17.33 6.44 -25.48
CA THR A 126 -16.51 7.23 -26.41
C THR A 126 -15.01 7.11 -26.10
N ALA A 127 -14.61 7.24 -24.83
CA ALA A 127 -13.20 7.14 -24.46
C ALA A 127 -12.64 5.73 -24.66
N PHE A 128 -13.42 4.69 -24.37
CA PHE A 128 -12.98 3.29 -24.46
C PHE A 128 -13.08 2.68 -25.86
N TRP A 129 -13.86 3.28 -26.76
CA TRP A 129 -13.80 3.00 -28.20
C TRP A 129 -12.64 3.69 -28.91
N SER A 130 -11.97 4.66 -28.28
CA SER A 130 -10.73 5.22 -28.84
C SER A 130 -9.65 4.14 -28.93
N GLU A 131 -8.93 4.06 -30.05
CA GLU A 131 -7.73 3.22 -30.20
C GLU A 131 -6.55 3.68 -29.32
N SER A 132 -6.62 4.91 -28.81
CA SER A 132 -5.55 5.48 -28.00
C SER A 132 -5.61 4.99 -26.55
N THR A 133 -4.65 4.16 -26.15
CA THR A 133 -4.42 3.78 -24.74
C THR A 133 -4.32 5.01 -23.83
N LYS A 134 -3.73 6.11 -24.32
CA LYS A 134 -3.62 7.36 -23.57
C LYS A 134 -4.99 7.95 -23.23
N VAL A 135 -5.91 8.01 -24.19
CA VAL A 135 -7.28 8.53 -23.97
C VAL A 135 -8.02 7.69 -22.93
N ARG A 136 -7.90 6.37 -23.00
CA ARG A 136 -8.53 5.45 -22.02
C ARG A 136 -8.00 5.68 -20.61
N ILE A 137 -6.69 5.81 -20.45
CA ILE A 137 -6.05 6.05 -19.14
C ILE A 137 -6.40 7.45 -18.60
N GLU A 138 -6.36 8.48 -19.44
CA GLU A 138 -6.75 9.85 -19.06
C GLU A 138 -8.20 9.92 -18.61
N TYR A 139 -9.10 9.19 -19.28
CA TYR A 139 -10.49 9.05 -18.82
C TYR A 139 -10.55 8.44 -17.42
N ILE A 140 -9.84 7.33 -17.16
CA ILE A 140 -9.82 6.73 -15.82
C ILE A 140 -9.28 7.73 -14.78
N ILE A 141 -8.16 8.40 -15.06
CA ILE A 141 -7.57 9.44 -14.19
C ILE A 141 -8.61 10.51 -13.85
N SER A 142 -9.41 10.96 -14.82
CA SER A 142 -10.43 12.00 -14.60
C SER A 142 -11.55 11.58 -13.64
N LYS A 143 -11.78 10.27 -13.47
CA LYS A 143 -12.84 9.72 -12.62
C LYS A 143 -12.32 9.13 -11.30
N VAL A 144 -11.01 8.95 -11.15
CA VAL A 144 -10.41 8.46 -9.89
C VAL A 144 -10.53 9.52 -8.80
N THR A 145 -11.25 9.18 -7.74
CA THR A 145 -11.44 10.05 -6.57
C THR A 145 -10.47 9.70 -5.44
N PRO A 146 -10.25 10.61 -4.46
CA PRO A 146 -9.47 10.28 -3.26
C PRO A 146 -9.99 9.04 -2.52
N ALA A 147 -11.30 8.77 -2.56
CA ALA A 147 -11.90 7.59 -1.95
C ALA A 147 -11.46 6.28 -2.65
N CYS A 148 -11.31 6.29 -3.97
CA CYS A 148 -10.75 5.16 -4.73
C CYS A 148 -9.32 4.85 -4.27
N VAL A 149 -8.49 5.89 -4.15
CA VAL A 149 -7.09 5.78 -3.74
C VAL A 149 -6.97 5.34 -2.28
N LEU A 150 -7.84 5.87 -1.40
CA LEU A 150 -7.92 5.50 0.01
C LEU A 150 -8.23 4.00 0.16
N PHE A 151 -9.24 3.52 -0.57
CA PHE A 151 -9.65 2.12 -0.57
C PHE A 151 -8.53 1.20 -1.09
N LEU A 152 -7.94 1.54 -2.24
CA LEU A 152 -6.92 0.71 -2.89
C LEU A 152 -5.71 0.49 -1.95
N PHE A 153 -5.10 1.58 -1.47
CA PHE A 153 -3.88 1.54 -0.67
C PHE A 153 -4.13 1.52 0.83
N LYS A 154 -5.27 0.96 1.27
CA LYS A 154 -5.71 0.97 2.68
C LYS A 154 -4.63 0.55 3.67
N ASP A 155 -3.84 -0.48 3.34
CA ASP A 155 -2.79 -1.00 4.22
C ASP A 155 -1.57 -0.08 4.32
N SER A 156 -1.35 0.77 3.31
CA SER A 156 -0.20 1.68 3.22
C SER A 156 -0.40 2.96 4.03
N TRP A 157 -1.66 3.38 4.26
CA TRP A 157 -1.97 4.60 5.04
C TRP A 157 -1.66 4.47 6.54
N GLY A 158 -1.40 3.26 7.01
CA GLY A 158 -0.78 3.03 8.32
C GLY A 158 0.67 3.51 8.39
N ALA A 159 1.33 3.77 7.24
CA ALA A 159 2.70 4.25 7.15
C ALA A 159 2.83 5.65 6.52
N VAL A 160 2.05 5.91 5.47
CA VAL A 160 2.04 7.16 4.71
C VAL A 160 0.80 8.00 5.08
N SER A 161 0.94 9.31 5.24
CA SER A 161 -0.16 10.20 5.63
C SER A 161 -1.08 10.51 4.44
N PHE A 162 -2.21 9.81 4.36
CA PHE A 162 -3.28 10.13 3.42
C PHE A 162 -3.81 11.58 3.58
N PRO A 163 -4.09 12.08 4.81
CA PRO A 163 -4.54 13.45 4.99
C PRO A 163 -3.54 14.47 4.45
N PHE A 164 -2.23 14.23 4.60
CA PHE A 164 -1.22 15.12 4.03
C PHE A 164 -1.30 15.18 2.50
N ILE A 165 -1.35 14.02 1.83
CA ILE A 165 -1.31 13.93 0.36
C ILE A 165 -2.57 14.54 -0.28
N PHE A 166 -3.74 14.26 0.30
CA PHE A 166 -5.03 14.63 -0.27
C PHE A 166 -5.67 15.86 0.38
N HIS A 167 -4.92 16.63 1.19
CA HIS A 167 -5.39 17.92 1.68
C HIS A 167 -5.58 18.91 0.51
N ASP A 168 -6.69 19.64 0.49
CA ASP A 168 -7.04 20.52 -0.64
C ASP A 168 -6.35 21.88 -0.62
N ARG A 169 -5.97 22.39 0.56
CA ARG A 169 -5.33 23.71 0.66
C ARG A 169 -3.86 23.67 0.23
N VAL A 170 -3.46 24.68 -0.54
CA VAL A 170 -2.06 24.99 -0.87
C VAL A 170 -1.25 25.19 0.41
N ARG A 171 -0.05 24.63 0.44
CA ARG A 171 0.88 24.79 1.57
C ARG A 171 1.77 26.02 1.38
N GLU A 172 2.10 26.68 2.48
CA GLU A 172 2.98 27.86 2.48
C GLU A 172 4.37 27.54 1.94
N ASN A 173 4.90 26.36 2.28
CA ASN A 173 6.17 25.90 1.72
C ASN A 173 5.95 25.32 0.31
N ALA A 174 6.41 26.02 -0.71
CA ALA A 174 6.27 25.62 -2.11
C ALA A 174 6.93 24.27 -2.44
N LYS A 175 8.06 23.91 -1.80
CA LYS A 175 8.70 22.60 -2.01
C LYS A 175 7.86 21.47 -1.44
N GLU A 176 7.25 21.72 -0.29
CA GLU A 176 6.36 20.77 0.38
C GLU A 176 5.05 20.59 -0.38
N ASP A 177 4.48 21.68 -0.90
CA ASP A 177 3.28 21.61 -1.73
C ASP A 177 3.53 20.87 -3.05
N LYS A 178 4.66 21.15 -3.71
CA LYS A 178 5.10 20.40 -4.90
C LYS A 178 5.23 18.92 -4.58
N HIS A 179 5.89 18.57 -3.47
CA HIS A 179 6.04 17.18 -3.06
C HIS A 179 4.69 16.50 -2.81
N ARG A 180 3.76 17.17 -2.10
CA ARG A 180 2.39 16.69 -1.88
C ARG A 180 1.67 16.42 -3.20
N LEU A 181 1.73 17.37 -4.15
CA LEU A 181 1.10 17.25 -5.46
C LEU A 181 1.70 16.10 -6.28
N ASP A 182 3.01 15.91 -6.23
CA ASP A 182 3.68 14.78 -6.88
C ASP A 182 3.22 13.45 -6.27
N LEU A 183 3.14 13.32 -4.94
CA LEU A 183 2.62 12.12 -4.29
C LEU A 183 1.13 11.86 -4.65
N LYS A 184 0.32 12.92 -4.74
CA LYS A 184 -1.08 12.82 -5.17
C LYS A 184 -1.17 12.30 -6.61
N LYS A 185 -0.36 12.86 -7.53
CA LYS A 185 -0.26 12.40 -8.93
C LYS A 185 0.19 10.95 -9.01
N PHE A 186 1.22 10.57 -8.25
CA PHE A 186 1.71 9.19 -8.19
C PHE A 186 0.57 8.22 -7.84
N ALA A 187 -0.15 8.49 -6.75
CA ALA A 187 -1.19 7.60 -6.24
C ALA A 187 -2.38 7.49 -7.21
N VAL A 188 -2.76 8.59 -7.86
CA VAL A 188 -3.83 8.61 -8.87
C VAL A 188 -3.42 7.83 -10.11
N ILE A 189 -2.22 8.08 -10.66
CA ILE A 189 -1.75 7.36 -11.86
C ILE A 189 -1.58 5.87 -11.58
N ALA A 190 -1.02 5.49 -10.42
CA ALA A 190 -0.88 4.09 -10.03
C ALA A 190 -2.25 3.39 -9.90
N THR A 191 -3.23 4.07 -9.30
CA THR A 191 -4.62 3.58 -9.23
C THR A 191 -5.19 3.38 -10.63
N SER A 192 -5.08 4.39 -11.49
CA SER A 192 -5.62 4.34 -12.86
C SER A 192 -4.97 3.25 -13.71
N ALA A 193 -3.67 3.05 -13.58
CA ALA A 193 -2.95 1.98 -14.27
C ALA A 193 -3.49 0.60 -13.87
N LEU A 194 -3.70 0.36 -12.58
CA LEU A 194 -4.26 -0.90 -12.08
C LEU A 194 -5.69 -1.15 -12.57
N LEU A 195 -6.53 -0.10 -12.60
CA LEU A 195 -7.89 -0.20 -13.15
C LEU A 195 -7.86 -0.46 -14.66
N TYR A 196 -6.94 0.18 -15.39
CA TYR A 196 -6.77 -0.06 -16.82
C TYR A 196 -6.31 -1.49 -17.12
N ASP A 197 -5.33 -2.00 -16.37
CA ASP A 197 -4.89 -3.40 -16.48
C ASP A 197 -6.04 -4.36 -16.17
N PHE A 198 -6.85 -4.08 -15.15
CA PHE A 198 -8.05 -4.88 -14.87
C PHE A 198 -9.03 -4.87 -16.06
N TYR A 199 -9.29 -3.72 -16.66
CA TYR A 199 -10.10 -3.66 -17.88
C TYR A 199 -9.50 -4.52 -18.99
N LEU A 200 -8.23 -4.28 -19.32
CA LEU A 200 -7.57 -4.91 -20.46
C LEU A 200 -7.47 -6.44 -20.32
N PHE A 201 -7.16 -6.94 -19.13
CA PHE A 201 -6.88 -8.37 -18.94
C PHE A 201 -8.03 -9.16 -18.34
N CYS A 202 -8.99 -8.50 -17.68
CA CYS A 202 -10.12 -9.20 -17.04
C CYS A 202 -11.46 -8.92 -17.74
N LEU A 203 -11.68 -7.75 -18.33
CA LEU A 203 -12.96 -7.39 -18.94
C LEU A 203 -12.95 -7.44 -20.47
N GLN A 204 -11.86 -6.98 -21.09
CA GLN A 204 -11.76 -6.93 -22.54
C GLN A 204 -11.54 -8.34 -23.11
N VAL A 205 -12.52 -8.81 -23.87
CA VAL A 205 -12.39 -10.02 -24.69
C VAL A 205 -12.09 -9.58 -26.12
N PRO A 206 -10.95 -9.97 -26.70
CA PRO A 206 -10.65 -9.72 -28.10
C PRO A 206 -11.74 -10.30 -29.01
N LEU A 207 -12.13 -9.59 -30.07
CA LEU A 207 -13.17 -10.01 -31.03
C LEU A 207 -12.88 -11.38 -31.68
N ASN A 208 -11.61 -11.77 -31.76
CA ASN A 208 -11.14 -13.02 -32.33
C ASN A 208 -11.00 -14.16 -31.31
N ARG A 209 -11.50 -13.99 -30.07
CA ARG A 209 -11.51 -15.03 -29.04
C ARG A 209 -12.93 -15.32 -28.60
N ASP A 210 -13.22 -16.60 -28.40
CA ASP A 210 -14.46 -17.05 -27.78
C ASP A 210 -14.53 -16.55 -26.32
N PRO A 211 -15.54 -15.75 -25.95
CA PRO A 211 -15.75 -15.30 -24.58
C PRO A 211 -15.81 -16.44 -23.56
N ALA A 212 -16.29 -17.63 -23.95
CA ALA A 212 -16.36 -18.80 -23.06
C ALA A 212 -14.97 -19.32 -22.65
N THR A 213 -13.94 -19.03 -23.44
CA THR A 213 -12.54 -19.41 -23.17
C THR A 213 -11.78 -18.36 -22.36
N HIS A 214 -12.41 -17.21 -22.08
CA HIS A 214 -11.75 -16.09 -21.39
C HIS A 214 -11.44 -16.43 -19.94
N ASN A 215 -10.14 -16.63 -19.66
CA ASN A 215 -9.68 -17.03 -18.34
C ASN A 215 -9.37 -15.80 -17.46
N THR A 216 -10.36 -15.39 -16.65
CA THR A 216 -10.19 -14.29 -15.69
C THR A 216 -9.07 -14.54 -14.68
N ARG A 217 -8.75 -15.80 -14.34
CA ARG A 217 -7.63 -16.12 -13.42
C ARG A 217 -6.29 -15.76 -14.03
N THR A 218 -6.09 -16.01 -15.32
CA THR A 218 -4.90 -15.57 -16.06
C THR A 218 -4.85 -14.05 -16.12
N GLY A 219 -5.99 -13.40 -16.38
CA GLY A 219 -6.09 -11.94 -16.36
C GLY A 219 -5.64 -11.33 -15.03
N ARG A 220 -6.14 -11.86 -13.90
CA ARG A 220 -5.74 -11.39 -12.56
C ARG A 220 -4.24 -11.57 -12.28
N LYS A 221 -3.63 -12.65 -12.76
CA LYS A 221 -2.17 -12.84 -12.66
C LYS A 221 -1.41 -11.76 -13.43
N GLN A 222 -1.89 -11.39 -14.62
CA GLN A 222 -1.28 -10.33 -15.42
C GLN A 222 -1.42 -8.96 -14.75
N VAL A 223 -2.59 -8.66 -14.17
CA VAL A 223 -2.83 -7.44 -13.38
C VAL A 223 -1.83 -7.37 -12.20
N ALA A 224 -1.66 -8.46 -11.46
CA ALA A 224 -0.70 -8.53 -10.36
C ALA A 224 0.74 -8.31 -10.83
N ALA A 225 1.15 -8.92 -11.95
CA ALA A 225 2.49 -8.75 -12.51
C ALA A 225 2.75 -7.32 -12.98
N ASN A 226 1.75 -6.68 -13.61
CA ASN A 226 1.86 -5.29 -14.05
C ASN A 226 1.92 -4.32 -12.87
N TYR A 227 1.13 -4.55 -11.81
CA TYR A 227 1.17 -3.75 -10.58
C TYR A 227 2.59 -3.63 -10.02
N LEU A 228 3.33 -4.74 -9.92
CA LEU A 228 4.71 -4.75 -9.40
C LEU A 228 5.67 -3.88 -10.25
N ARG A 229 5.38 -3.74 -11.54
CA ARG A 229 6.21 -2.98 -12.49
C ARG A 229 5.74 -1.54 -12.66
N THR A 230 4.51 -1.21 -12.26
CA THR A 230 3.90 0.11 -12.45
C THR A 230 4.81 1.29 -12.06
N PRO A 231 5.53 1.28 -10.91
CA PRO A 231 6.37 2.41 -10.51
C PRO A 231 7.60 2.62 -11.41
N THR A 232 8.01 1.61 -12.19
CA THR A 232 9.18 1.68 -13.09
C THR A 232 8.79 1.96 -14.55
N LEU A 233 7.50 2.19 -14.83
CA LEU A 233 6.98 2.39 -16.18
C LEU A 233 6.35 3.79 -16.35
N GLY A 234 6.35 4.26 -17.60
CA GLY A 234 5.62 5.47 -18.01
C GLY A 234 5.97 6.73 -17.20
N PRO A 235 4.98 7.58 -16.87
CA PRO A 235 5.20 8.79 -16.08
C PRO A 235 5.74 8.53 -14.67
N LEU A 236 5.38 7.39 -14.07
CA LEU A 236 5.80 7.03 -12.69
C LEU A 236 7.30 6.73 -12.60
N ALA A 237 7.91 6.24 -13.68
CA ALA A 237 9.34 6.02 -13.75
C ALA A 237 10.14 7.31 -13.50
N ARG A 238 9.63 8.46 -13.96
CA ARG A 238 10.28 9.78 -13.88
C ARG A 238 10.09 10.48 -12.54
N MET A 239 9.21 9.96 -11.68
CA MET A 239 8.96 10.56 -10.36
C MET A 239 10.06 10.15 -9.38
N GLY A 240 10.54 11.12 -8.60
CA GLY A 240 11.54 10.86 -7.56
C GLY A 240 10.99 9.95 -6.47
N LYS A 241 11.65 8.80 -6.25
CA LYS A 241 11.24 7.79 -5.26
C LYS A 241 12.18 7.82 -4.07
N SER A 242 11.91 8.71 -3.12
CA SER A 242 12.65 8.76 -1.87
C SER A 242 11.72 8.39 -0.71
N VAL A 243 11.91 7.17 -0.19
CA VAL A 243 11.13 6.65 0.95
C VAL A 243 11.25 7.56 2.17
N GLY A 244 12.45 8.14 2.41
CA GLY A 244 12.68 9.07 3.51
C GLY A 244 11.91 10.39 3.43
N GLN A 245 11.56 10.85 2.21
CA GLN A 245 10.74 12.06 2.04
C GLN A 245 9.25 11.79 2.22
N LEU A 246 8.80 10.53 2.34
CA LEU A 246 7.37 10.26 2.50
C LEU A 246 6.80 10.92 3.76
N PRO A 247 5.60 11.53 3.67
CA PRO A 247 4.90 12.06 4.83
C PRO A 247 4.43 10.88 5.67
N THR A 248 4.90 10.78 6.90
CA THR A 248 4.58 9.67 7.78
C THR A 248 3.18 9.83 8.39
N SER A 249 2.47 8.72 8.55
CA SER A 249 1.25 8.69 9.37
C SER A 249 1.61 8.94 10.85
N ALA A 250 0.77 9.65 11.61
CA ALA A 250 0.95 9.76 13.06
C ALA A 250 0.73 8.42 13.79
N ARG A 251 0.06 7.45 13.14
CA ARG A 251 -0.24 6.15 13.71
C ARG A 251 0.95 5.21 13.56
N ILE A 252 1.45 4.66 14.66
CA ILE A 252 2.23 3.44 14.66
C ILE A 252 1.26 2.34 15.08
N GLU A 253 0.88 1.48 14.14
CA GLU A 253 0.04 0.33 14.47
C GLU A 253 0.80 -0.60 15.42
N LYS A 254 0.46 -0.55 16.71
CA LYS A 254 0.80 -1.64 17.63
C LYS A 254 0.01 -2.86 17.17
N LYS A 255 0.67 -3.99 16.88
CA LYS A 255 -0.04 -5.26 16.66
C LYS A 255 -0.90 -5.51 17.91
N LYS A 256 -2.23 -5.42 17.78
CA LYS A 256 -3.12 -6.04 18.77
C LYS A 256 -2.80 -7.53 18.71
N LYS A 257 -2.35 -8.13 19.81
CA LYS A 257 -2.32 -9.60 19.93
C LYS A 257 -3.74 -10.04 19.58
N VAL A 258 -3.89 -10.79 18.48
CA VAL A 258 -5.13 -11.50 18.20
C VAL A 258 -5.14 -12.61 19.24
N THR A 259 -5.75 -12.34 20.39
CA THR A 259 -6.18 -13.41 21.29
C THR A 259 -7.16 -14.22 20.46
N ARG A 260 -6.79 -15.45 20.09
CA ARG A 260 -7.80 -16.41 19.61
C ARG A 260 -8.82 -16.49 20.73
N SER A 261 -9.98 -15.90 20.54
CA SER A 261 -11.15 -16.22 21.33
C SER A 261 -11.29 -17.73 21.22
N LYS A 262 -11.16 -18.45 22.33
CA LYS A 262 -11.67 -19.82 22.37
C LYS A 262 -13.12 -19.69 21.97
N ILE A 263 -13.48 -20.26 20.82
CA ILE A 263 -14.87 -20.48 20.47
C ILE A 263 -15.36 -21.41 21.58
N VAL A 264 -16.07 -20.84 22.56
CA VAL A 264 -16.88 -21.62 23.48
C VAL A 264 -18.02 -22.12 22.61
N SER A 265 -17.98 -23.41 22.31
CA SER A 265 -19.03 -24.12 21.61
C SER A 265 -20.26 -24.21 22.50
N ASN A 266 -20.98 -23.09 22.63
CA ASN A 266 -22.36 -23.07 23.12
C ASN A 266 -23.24 -22.70 21.92
N LEU A 267 -23.28 -23.59 20.93
CA LEU A 267 -24.41 -23.65 20.02
C LEU A 267 -25.48 -24.49 20.73
N PRO A 268 -26.69 -23.97 20.96
CA PRO A 268 -27.79 -24.78 21.46
C PRO A 268 -28.20 -25.83 20.42
N ASP A 269 -28.58 -27.02 20.90
CA ASP A 269 -28.96 -28.19 20.11
C ASP A 269 -30.07 -27.86 19.07
N PRO A 270 -30.04 -28.46 17.87
CA PRO A 270 -30.97 -28.15 16.78
C PRO A 270 -32.28 -28.93 16.91
N THR A 271 -32.94 -28.86 18.06
CA THR A 271 -34.30 -29.41 18.26
C THR A 271 -35.19 -28.36 18.91
N GLY A 272 -35.73 -27.46 18.08
CA GLY A 272 -36.65 -26.41 18.54
C GLY A 272 -37.24 -25.54 17.45
N TRP A 273 -37.30 -26.01 16.20
CA TRP A 273 -38.02 -25.34 15.10
C TRP A 273 -39.28 -26.10 14.74
N GLY A 274 -40.11 -26.38 15.75
CA GLY A 274 -41.49 -26.81 15.60
C GLY A 274 -42.31 -26.07 16.65
N GLU A 275 -43.31 -25.33 16.18
CA GLU A 275 -44.31 -24.58 16.95
C GLU A 275 -43.90 -23.17 17.40
N LEU A 276 -44.14 -22.19 16.50
CA LEU A 276 -45.05 -21.05 16.69
C LEU A 276 -45.24 -20.31 15.36
#